data_AF-A0A3T0EDG2-F1
#
_entry.id   AF-A0A3T0EDG2-F1
#
_cell.length_a   1.000
_cell.length_b   1.000
_cell.length_c   1.000
_cell.angle_alpha   90.00
_cell.angle_beta   90.00
_cell.angle_gamma   90.00
#
_symmetry.space_group_name_H-M   'P 1'
#
loop_
_entity.id
_entity.type
_entity.pdbx_description
1 polymer ?
#
loop_
_entity_poly.entity_id
_entity_poly.type
_entity_poly.pdbx_seq_one_letter_code
_entity_poly.pdbx_strand_id
1 'polypeptide(L)'
;MAEFFRMLLHRHDRLENGRPSAPGFLALFRPSRNTAKAVTYAIMHLVVAMSVAFLLTWNWRAALAIGLIEPAVQTVAYYFHEKAWAKAEKRRQERLAEAS
;
A
#
# COMPACT_ATOMS: atom_id res chain seq x y z
N MET A 1 10.88 -25.17 10.01
CA MET A 1 9.96 -24.10 9.54
C MET A 1 10.37 -22.73 10.07
N ALA A 2 10.66 -22.57 11.37
CA ALA A 2 11.15 -21.31 11.95
C ALA A 2 12.52 -20.83 11.41
N GLU A 3 13.45 -21.74 11.11
CA GLU A 3 14.77 -21.40 10.56
C GLU A 3 14.73 -20.97 9.09
N PHE A 4 13.77 -21.47 8.31
CA PHE A 4 13.52 -21.02 6.94
C PHE A 4 13.01 -19.58 6.92
N PHE A 5 12.18 -19.20 7.90
CA PHE A 5 11.66 -17.84 8.08
C PHE A 5 12.72 -16.85 8.56
N ARG A 6 13.63 -17.28 9.45
CA ARG A 6 14.83 -16.51 9.82
C ARG A 6 15.78 -16.32 8.63
N MET A 7 15.99 -17.36 7.82
CA MET A 7 16.84 -17.29 6.64
C MET A 7 16.25 -16.40 5.53
N LEU A 8 14.92 -16.30 5.45
CA LEU A 8 14.20 -15.40 4.54
C LEU A 8 14.26 -13.93 4.97
N LEU A 9 14.35 -13.66 6.28
CA LEU A 9 14.48 -12.30 6.83
C LEU A 9 15.94 -11.82 6.93
N HIS A 10 16.91 -12.73 6.98
CA HIS A 10 18.34 -12.38 7.12
C HIS A 10 19.10 -12.21 5.79
N ARG A 11 18.41 -12.38 4.65
CA ARG A 11 19.01 -12.31 3.31
C ARG A 11 18.61 -11.03 2.57
N HIS A 12 18.68 -9.88 3.23
CA HIS A 12 18.49 -8.60 2.55
C HIS A 12 19.63 -7.58 2.74
N ASP A 13 20.70 -7.94 3.47
CA ASP A 13 21.84 -7.04 3.73
C ASP A 13 23.11 -7.33 2.93
N ARG A 14 23.07 -8.23 1.94
CA ARG A 14 24.20 -8.42 1.02
C ARG A 14 23.72 -8.41 -0.43
N LEU A 15 24.43 -7.62 -1.25
CA LEU A 15 24.19 -7.25 -2.64
C LEU A 15 23.29 -5.99 -2.74
N GLU A 16 23.81 -4.76 -2.80
CA GLU A 16 24.48 -4.21 -4.00
C GLU A 16 25.29 -2.95 -3.63
N ASN A 17 26.46 -3.14 -3.02
CA ASN A 17 27.52 -2.13 -2.99
C ASN A 17 28.25 -2.24 -4.34
N GLY A 18 28.10 -1.24 -5.22
CA GLY A 18 28.76 -1.21 -6.54
C GLY A 18 27.85 -0.95 -7.75
N ARG A 19 26.88 -0.03 -7.69
CA ARG A 19 26.19 0.47 -8.89
C ARG A 19 26.91 1.72 -9.42
N PRO A 20 27.24 1.79 -10.72
CA PRO A 20 27.73 3.03 -11.31
C PRO A 20 26.70 4.13 -11.09
N SER A 21 27.16 5.28 -10.58
CA SER A 21 26.37 6.49 -10.41
C SER A 21 25.87 6.95 -11.77
N ALA A 22 24.62 6.57 -12.10
CA ALA A 22 23.93 7.12 -13.25
C ALA A 22 23.94 8.66 -13.14
N PRO A 23 24.12 9.40 -14.25
CA PRO A 23 24.08 10.85 -14.22
C PRO A 23 22.77 11.30 -13.58
N GLY A 24 22.84 12.28 -12.67
CA GLY A 24 21.78 12.60 -11.69
C GLY A 24 20.38 12.87 -12.26
N PHE A 25 20.26 13.15 -13.56
CA PHE A 25 18.97 13.31 -14.23
C PHE A 25 18.23 11.98 -14.48
N LEU A 26 18.94 10.85 -14.65
CA LEU A 26 18.34 9.52 -14.86
C LEU A 26 17.96 8.83 -13.55
N ALA A 27 18.56 9.22 -12.43
CA ALA A 27 18.26 8.66 -11.12
C ALA A 27 16.89 9.11 -10.58
N LEU A 28 16.36 10.24 -11.07
CA LEU A 28 15.05 10.78 -10.67
C LEU A 28 13.90 9.84 -11.06
N PHE A 29 14.04 9.12 -12.17
CA PHE A 29 13.04 8.17 -12.67
C PHE A 29 13.39 6.72 -12.36
N ARG A 30 14.19 6.45 -11.32
CA ARG A 30 14.45 5.08 -10.89
C ARG A 30 13.35 4.67 -9.91
N PRO A 31 12.28 3.96 -10.34
CA PRO A 31 11.30 3.47 -9.40
C PRO A 31 12.03 2.61 -8.38
N SER A 32 11.90 2.97 -7.10
CA SER A 32 12.43 2.12 -6.04
C SER A 32 11.80 0.74 -6.20
N ARG A 33 12.53 -0.33 -5.83
CA ARG A 33 11.99 -1.71 -5.89
C ARG A 33 10.65 -1.82 -5.18
N ASN A 34 10.38 -0.96 -4.19
CA ASN A 34 9.14 -0.93 -3.43
C ASN A 34 7.99 -0.24 -4.19
N THR A 35 8.26 0.86 -4.89
CA THR A 35 7.27 1.53 -5.74
C THR A 35 6.81 0.61 -6.87
N ALA A 36 7.75 -0.09 -7.52
CA ALA A 36 7.43 -1.07 -8.56
C ALA A 36 6.58 -2.23 -8.01
N LYS A 37 6.90 -2.73 -6.81
CA LYS A 37 6.09 -3.75 -6.10
C LYS A 37 4.68 -3.26 -5.79
N ALA A 38 4.53 -2.02 -5.31
CA ALA A 38 3.23 -1.44 -5.02
C ALA A 38 2.37 -1.29 -6.29
N VAL A 39 2.98 -0.81 -7.38
CA VAL A 39 2.27 -0.64 -8.66
C VAL A 39 1.87 -1.99 -9.25
N THR A 40 2.76 -2.99 -9.29
CA THR A 40 2.40 -4.31 -9.82
C THR A 40 1.31 -4.99 -8.98
N TYR A 41 1.35 -4.82 -7.65
CA TYR A 41 0.28 -5.29 -6.77
C TYR A 41 -1.06 -4.61 -7.05
N ALA A 42 -1.08 -3.28 -7.23
CA ALA A 42 -2.29 -2.53 -7.55
C ALA A 42 -2.90 -2.94 -8.90
N ILE A 43 -2.06 -3.17 -9.92
CA ILE A 43 -2.53 -3.64 -11.24
C ILE A 43 -3.12 -5.04 -11.14
N MET A 44 -2.42 -5.96 -10.46
CA MET A 44 -2.92 -7.32 -10.23
C MET A 44 -4.28 -7.30 -9.53
N HIS A 45 -4.42 -6.51 -8.45
CA HIS A 45 -5.68 -6.36 -7.72
C HIS A 45 -6.81 -5.85 -8.62
N LEU A 46 -6.56 -4.79 -9.39
CA LEU A 46 -7.56 -4.23 -10.30
C LEU A 46 -8.02 -5.26 -11.34
N VAL A 47 -7.09 -6.00 -11.95
CA VAL A 47 -7.40 -7.04 -12.94
C VAL A 47 -8.24 -8.16 -12.31
N VAL A 48 -7.87 -8.63 -11.12
CA VAL A 48 -8.62 -9.68 -10.42
C VAL A 48 -10.02 -9.20 -10.04
N ALA A 49 -10.14 -8.01 -9.43
CA ALA A 49 -11.42 -7.43 -9.02
C ALA A 49 -12.36 -7.22 -10.20
N MET A 50 -11.87 -6.63 -11.30
CA MET A 50 -12.64 -6.46 -12.53
C MET A 50 -13.03 -7.79 -13.16
N SER A 51 -12.15 -8.78 -13.16
CA SER A 51 -12.44 -10.11 -13.72
C SER A 51 -13.55 -10.81 -12.95
N VAL A 52 -13.46 -10.81 -11.61
CA VAL A 52 -14.51 -11.38 -10.74
C VAL A 52 -15.83 -10.63 -10.92
N ALA A 53 -15.81 -9.30 -10.91
CA ALA A 53 -17.00 -8.49 -11.11
C ALA A 53 -17.63 -8.72 -12.50
N PHE A 54 -16.82 -8.84 -13.55
CA PHE A 54 -17.29 -9.14 -14.90
C PHE A 54 -17.90 -10.53 -14.98
N LEU A 55 -17.27 -11.56 -14.41
CA LEU A 55 -17.79 -12.92 -14.40
C LEU A 55 -19.16 -13.01 -13.70
N LEU A 56 -19.36 -12.24 -12.64
CA LEU A 56 -20.61 -12.23 -11.88
C LEU A 56 -21.72 -11.39 -12.55
N THR A 57 -21.37 -10.29 -13.20
CA THR A 57 -22.35 -9.32 -13.74
C THR A 57 -22.59 -9.46 -15.24
N TRP A 58 -21.66 -10.12 -15.96
CA TRP A 58 -21.57 -10.16 -17.41
C TRP A 58 -21.55 -8.76 -18.07
N ASN A 59 -21.20 -7.72 -17.31
CA ASN A 59 -21.25 -6.32 -17.72
C ASN A 59 -19.92 -5.62 -17.43
N TRP A 60 -19.22 -5.23 -18.49
CA TRP A 60 -17.90 -4.58 -18.40
C TRP A 60 -17.95 -3.21 -17.72
N ARG A 61 -19.08 -2.48 -17.83
CA ARG A 61 -19.24 -1.16 -17.19
C ARG A 61 -19.35 -1.28 -15.68
N ALA A 62 -20.10 -2.27 -15.21
CA ALA A 62 -20.21 -2.57 -13.79
C ALA A 62 -18.87 -3.04 -13.22
N ALA A 63 -18.13 -3.89 -13.94
CA ALA A 63 -16.81 -4.34 -13.52
C ALA A 63 -15.80 -3.19 -13.34
N LEU A 64 -15.74 -2.25 -14.28
CA LEU A 64 -14.91 -1.05 -14.16
C LEU A 64 -15.31 -0.16 -12.99
N ALA A 65 -16.62 0.07 -12.81
CA ALA A 65 -17.13 0.87 -11.71
C ALA A 65 -16.75 0.24 -10.36
N ILE A 66 -16.91 -1.07 -10.21
CA ILE A 66 -16.56 -1.81 -8.99
C ILE A 66 -15.04 -1.77 -8.73
N GLY A 67 -14.22 -1.99 -9.76
CA GLY A 67 -12.76 -1.97 -9.62
C GLY A 67 -12.18 -0.61 -9.20
N LEU A 68 -12.89 0.49 -9.49
CA LEU A 68 -12.47 1.85 -9.11
C LEU A 68 -13.14 2.37 -7.85
N ILE A 69 -14.37 1.95 -7.57
CA ILE A 69 -15.11 2.45 -6.39
C ILE A 69 -14.49 1.94 -5.09
N GLU A 70 -13.97 0.70 -5.08
CA GLU A 70 -13.32 0.12 -3.91
C GLU A 70 -12.15 0.99 -3.40
N PRO A 71 -11.11 1.31 -4.19
CA PRO A 71 -10.01 2.14 -3.69
C PRO A 71 -10.44 3.58 -3.35
N ALA A 72 -11.43 4.13 -4.05
CA ALA A 72 -11.98 5.45 -3.73
C ALA A 72 -12.65 5.46 -2.35
N VAL A 73 -13.54 4.50 -2.09
CA VAL A 73 -14.21 4.33 -0.80
C VAL A 73 -13.19 4.02 0.29
N GLN A 74 -12.19 3.18 0.01
CA GLN A 74 -11.12 2.87 0.96
C GLN A 74 -10.33 4.12 1.36
N THR A 75 -10.01 5.00 0.41
CA THR A 75 -9.33 6.29 0.69
C THR A 75 -10.19 7.19 1.60
N VAL A 76 -11.48 7.31 1.30
CA VAL A 76 -12.42 8.11 2.09
C VAL A 76 -12.59 7.52 3.49
N ALA A 77 -12.78 6.21 3.60
CA ALA A 77 -12.92 5.52 4.88
C ALA A 77 -11.67 5.65 5.74
N TYR A 78 -10.48 5.53 5.13
CA TYR A 78 -9.20 5.73 5.81
C TYR A 78 -9.08 7.14 6.38
N TYR A 79 -9.45 8.18 5.61
CA TYR A 79 -9.45 9.56 6.09
C TYR A 79 -10.34 9.76 7.34
N PHE A 80 -11.57 9.23 7.31
CA PHE A 80 -12.46 9.32 8.47
C PHE A 80 -11.95 8.49 9.66
N HIS A 81 -11.37 7.32 9.41
CA HIS A 81 -10.77 6.48 10.45
C HIS A 81 -9.63 7.21 11.18
N GLU A 82 -8.73 7.85 10.42
CA GLU A 82 -7.63 8.62 10.99
C GLU A 82 -8.13 9.82 11.79
N LYS A 83 -9.13 10.54 11.28
CA LYS A 83 -9.75 11.67 11.99
C LYS A 83 -10.43 11.25 13.30
N ALA A 84 -11.11 10.10 13.30
CA ALA A 84 -11.76 9.55 14.48
C ALA A 84 -10.73 9.19 15.56
N TRP A 85 -9.65 8.52 15.16
CA TRP A 85 -8.56 8.15 16.06
C TRP A 85 -7.78 9.36 16.60
N ALA A 86 -7.49 10.36 15.77
CA ALA A 86 -6.83 11.58 16.21
C ALA A 86 -7.63 12.30 17.30
N LYS A 87 -8.97 12.33 17.18
CA LYS A 87 -9.86 12.90 18.20
C LYS A 87 -9.86 12.08 19.49
N ALA A 88 -9.79 10.76 19.41
CA ALA A 88 -9.70 9.88 20.56
C ALA A 88 -8.37 10.06 21.30
N GLU A 89 -7.25 10.15 20.58
CA GLU A 89 -5.93 10.36 21.17
C GLU A 89 -5.83 11.74 21.83
N LYS A 90 -6.35 12.80 21.20
CA LYS A 90 -6.37 14.14 21.81
C LYS A 90 -7.07 14.15 23.18
N ARG A 91 -8.24 13.51 23.28
CA ARG A 91 -8.99 13.39 24.55
C ARG A 91 -8.25 12.56 25.60
N ARG A 92 -7.44 11.58 25.17
CA ARG A 92 -6.61 10.79 26.07
C ARG A 92 -5.47 11.63 26.63
N GLN A 93 -4.82 12.45 25.80
CA GLN A 93 -3.74 13.35 26.23
C GLN A 93 -4.23 14.43 27.20
N GLU A 94 -5.40 15.03 26.94
CA GLU A 94 -6.03 16.01 27.85
C GLU A 94 -6.26 15.41 29.24
N ARG A 95 -6.82 14.19 29.32
CA ARG A 95 -7.02 13.49 30.61
C ARG A 95 -5.73 13.14 31.33
N LEU A 96 -4.66 12.80 30.60
CA LEU A 96 -3.38 12.49 31.21
C LEU A 96 -2.73 13.75 31.80
N ALA A 97 -2.86 14.89 31.13
CA ALA A 97 -2.37 16.18 31.62
C ALA A 97 -3.14 16.70 32.84
N GLU A 98 -4.45 16.41 32.94
CA GLU A 98 -5.25 16.74 34.14
C GLU A 98 -4.91 15.86 35.35
N ALA A 99 -4.37 14.66 35.11
CA ALA A 99 -4.04 13.69 36.16
C ALA A 99 -2.60 13.80 36.69
N SER A 100 -1.75 14.61 36.05
CA SER A 100 -0.34 14.86 36.39
C SER A 100 -0.14 16.25 36.98
#